data_AF-K1YPP0-F1
#
_entry.id   AF-K1YPP0-F1
#
_cell.length_a   1.000
_cell.length_b   1.000
_cell.length_c   1.000
_cell.angle_alpha   90.00
_cell.angle_beta   90.00
_cell.angle_gamma   90.00
#
_symmetry.space_group_name_H-M   'P 1'
#
loop_
_entity.id
_entity.type
_entity.pdbx_description
1 polymer ?
#
loop_
_entity_poly.entity_id
_entity_poly.type
_entity_poly.pdbx_seq_one_letter_code
_entity_poly.pdbx_strand_id
1 'polypeptide(L)'
;SWLPALPSYFRKISRYQLSPKQASILEYSRDIAHAYFISRAIYLPWELETVLDFDLIEAGIKELNLFERMKQDVTGIRSTRFQISALEIQWYMRNQLLRDTDWASMAHSLEVRVPFVDVNFFENSIRLIASHALGKKELACAPHRSLPTTVMQRKKTGFNIPVRQWFMDQQQKGDAKDWLTFIWSTYGR
;
A
#
# COMPACT_ATOMS: atom_id res chain seq x y z
N SER A 1 17.07 14.33 22.67
CA SER A 1 16.03 14.37 21.63
C SER A 1 16.11 13.08 20.85
N TRP A 2 15.22 12.12 21.13
CA TRP A 2 15.35 10.72 20.68
C TRP A 2 14.74 10.44 19.29
N LEU A 3 14.07 11.44 18.71
CA LEU A 3 14.00 11.60 17.26
C LEU A 3 15.30 12.28 16.81
N PRO A 4 16.04 11.78 15.79
CA PRO A 4 17.18 12.51 15.25
C PRO A 4 16.70 13.94 14.98
N ALA A 5 17.37 14.94 15.55
CA ALA A 5 16.91 16.32 15.59
C ALA A 5 16.29 16.76 14.25
N LEU A 6 14.96 16.72 14.16
CA LEU A 6 14.24 17.20 12.98
C LEU A 6 14.08 18.70 13.16
N PRO A 7 14.65 19.53 12.26
CA PRO A 7 14.50 20.96 12.37
C PRO A 7 13.01 21.28 12.42
N SER A 8 12.59 21.88 13.53
CA SER A 8 11.26 22.47 13.75
C SER A 8 10.84 23.48 12.66
N TYR A 9 11.75 23.77 11.71
CA TYR A 9 11.59 24.69 10.61
C TYR A 9 10.46 24.28 9.65
N PHE A 10 10.31 23.00 9.31
CA PHE A 10 9.26 22.57 8.37
C PHE A 10 7.88 22.35 9.01
N ARG A 11 7.81 22.21 10.36
CA ARG A 11 6.54 22.27 11.11
C ARG A 11 5.84 23.63 10.92
N LYS A 12 6.60 24.69 10.64
CA LYS A 12 6.04 26.01 10.27
C LYS A 12 5.64 26.10 8.80
N ILE A 13 6.22 25.28 7.91
CA ILE A 13 5.94 25.31 6.46
C ILE A 13 4.64 24.57 6.13
N SER A 14 4.14 23.66 6.97
CA SER A 14 2.78 23.13 6.82
C SER A 14 1.67 24.18 7.04
N ARG A 15 2.01 25.39 7.55
CA ARG A 15 1.10 26.55 7.50
C ARG A 15 0.88 27.10 6.09
N TYR A 16 1.76 26.76 5.14
CA TYR A 16 1.62 27.09 3.72
C TYR A 16 1.11 25.87 2.96
N GLN A 17 -0.20 25.58 3.02
CA GLN A 17 -1.02 24.76 2.08
C GLN A 17 -0.43 23.46 1.44
N LEU A 18 0.73 22.96 1.86
CA LEU A 18 1.39 21.79 1.32
C LEU A 18 0.87 20.57 2.07
N SER A 19 0.60 19.48 1.35
CA SER A 19 0.19 18.24 2.00
C SER A 19 1.35 17.70 2.86
N PRO A 20 1.07 17.07 4.01
CA PRO A 20 2.10 16.53 4.92
C PRO A 20 3.16 15.69 4.21
N LYS A 21 2.74 14.87 3.23
CA LYS A 21 3.62 14.06 2.39
C LYS A 21 4.59 14.87 1.53
N GLN A 22 4.18 16.04 1.04
CA GLN A 22 5.03 16.92 0.23
C GLN A 22 6.09 17.61 1.09
N ALA A 23 5.73 18.05 2.29
CA ALA A 23 6.66 18.67 3.24
C ALA A 23 7.77 17.70 3.68
N SER A 24 7.47 16.40 3.71
CA SER A 24 8.40 15.36 4.14
C SER A 24 9.33 14.83 3.05
N ILE A 25 9.13 15.18 1.77
CA ILE A 25 9.95 14.67 0.66
C ILE A 25 11.44 14.98 0.87
N LEU A 26 11.78 16.19 1.32
CA LEU A 26 13.19 16.59 1.54
C LEU A 26 13.86 15.83 2.69
N GLU A 27 13.09 15.37 3.67
CA GLU A 27 13.61 14.73 4.88
C GLU A 27 13.82 13.22 4.69
N TYR A 28 12.93 12.57 3.95
CA TYR A 28 12.87 11.11 3.78
C TYR A 28 13.29 10.66 2.37
N SER A 29 13.70 11.56 1.47
CA SER A 29 14.26 11.17 0.15
C SER A 29 15.69 10.63 0.21
N ARG A 30 16.26 10.45 1.41
CA ARG A 30 17.66 10.06 1.61
C ARG A 30 17.97 8.64 1.15
N ASP A 31 17.00 7.73 1.30
CA ASP A 31 17.12 6.35 0.83
C ASP A 31 15.76 5.80 0.40
N ILE A 32 15.79 4.62 -0.24
CA ILE A 32 14.59 3.99 -0.80
C ILE A 32 13.58 3.57 0.27
N ALA A 33 14.03 3.22 1.47
CA ALA A 33 13.15 2.79 2.56
C ALA A 33 12.31 3.96 3.07
N HIS A 34 12.94 5.12 3.30
CA HIS A 34 12.25 6.33 3.74
C HIS A 34 11.32 6.88 2.65
N ALA A 35 11.77 6.87 1.39
CA ALA A 35 10.94 7.30 0.26
C ALA A 35 9.70 6.40 0.09
N TYR A 36 9.89 5.07 0.22
CA TYR A 36 8.80 4.11 0.18
C TYR A 36 7.82 4.33 1.35
N PHE A 37 8.35 4.51 2.56
CA PHE A 37 7.53 4.77 3.75
C PHE A 37 6.61 5.97 3.56
N ILE A 38 7.09 7.13 3.07
CA ILE A 38 6.22 8.29 2.79
C ILE A 38 5.10 7.95 1.81
N SER A 39 5.44 7.22 0.75
CA SER A 39 4.47 6.92 -0.31
C SER A 39 3.28 6.13 0.25
N ARG A 40 3.55 5.22 1.20
CA ARG A 40 2.57 4.30 1.79
C ARG A 40 1.98 4.76 3.13
N ALA A 41 2.65 5.65 3.86
CA ALA A 41 2.17 6.13 5.15
C ALA A 41 0.82 6.85 4.99
N ILE A 42 -0.14 6.50 5.85
CA ILE A 42 -1.38 7.27 6.01
C ILE A 42 -1.10 8.45 6.95
N TYR A 43 -0.43 8.16 8.07
CA TYR A 43 0.08 9.13 9.03
C TYR A 43 1.60 9.07 9.07
N LEU A 44 2.22 10.24 9.11
CA LEU A 44 3.65 10.37 9.36
C LEU A 44 3.93 10.32 10.87
N PRO A 45 5.15 9.98 11.31
CA PRO A 45 5.44 9.72 12.73
C PRO A 45 5.01 10.84 13.69
N TRP A 46 5.13 12.10 13.28
CA TRP A 46 4.70 13.26 14.08
C TRP A 46 3.18 13.47 14.10
N GLU A 47 2.45 12.90 13.14
CA GLU A 47 0.98 12.93 13.13
C GLU A 47 0.42 11.87 14.08
N LEU A 48 1.20 10.83 14.42
CA LEU A 48 0.76 9.76 15.32
C LEU A 48 0.45 10.27 16.72
N GLU A 49 1.14 11.32 17.19
CA GLU A 49 0.88 11.96 18.50
C GLU A 49 -0.56 12.50 18.63
N THR A 50 -1.27 12.69 17.50
CA THR A 50 -2.67 13.13 17.50
C THR A 50 -3.67 11.98 17.66
N VAL A 51 -3.22 10.74 17.52
CA VAL A 51 -4.08 9.55 17.45
C VAL A 51 -3.69 8.49 18.49
N LEU A 52 -2.42 8.45 18.92
CA LEU A 52 -1.87 7.44 19.80
C LEU A 52 -1.08 8.07 20.95
N ASP A 53 -1.03 7.36 22.08
CA ASP A 53 -0.25 7.77 23.24
C ASP A 53 1.26 7.70 22.97
N PHE A 54 2.01 8.64 23.54
CA PHE A 54 3.44 8.78 23.32
C PHE A 54 4.23 7.50 23.66
N ASP A 55 3.94 6.88 24.80
CA ASP A 55 4.63 5.65 25.24
C ASP A 55 4.41 4.49 24.25
N LEU A 56 3.21 4.41 23.66
CA LEU A 56 2.87 3.40 22.66
C LEU A 56 3.57 3.67 21.33
N ILE A 57 3.68 4.93 20.92
CA ILE A 57 4.44 5.33 19.74
C ILE A 57 5.92 4.99 19.91
N GLU A 58 6.52 5.32 21.07
CA GLU A 58 7.93 5.06 21.34
C GLU A 58 8.23 3.56 21.33
N ALA A 59 7.43 2.77 22.05
CA ALA A 59 7.55 1.31 22.07
C ALA A 59 7.38 0.72 20.67
N GLY A 60 6.35 1.14 19.94
CA GLY A 60 6.04 0.63 18.60
C GLY A 60 7.14 0.95 17.56
N ILE A 61 7.67 2.17 17.56
CA ILE A 61 8.78 2.54 16.66
C ILE A 61 10.01 1.67 16.93
N LYS A 62 10.33 1.45 18.21
CA LYS A 62 11.49 0.65 18.62
C LYS A 62 11.32 -0.82 18.25
N GLU A 63 10.14 -1.39 18.51
CA GLU A 63 9.84 -2.79 18.25
C GLU A 63 9.80 -3.10 16.75
N LEU A 64 9.09 -2.26 15.99
CA LEU A 64 8.92 -2.46 14.55
C LEU A 64 10.23 -2.23 13.81
N ASN A 65 11.04 -1.26 14.23
CA ASN A 65 12.33 -0.91 13.63
C ASN A 65 12.25 -0.83 12.08
N LEU A 66 11.21 -0.13 11.59
CA LEU A 66 10.74 -0.22 10.21
C LEU A 66 11.85 0.08 9.19
N PHE A 67 12.56 1.19 9.39
CA PHE A 67 13.53 1.67 8.41
C PHE A 67 14.72 0.72 8.25
N GLU A 68 15.24 0.17 9.36
CA GLU A 68 16.36 -0.77 9.28
C GLU A 68 15.94 -2.09 8.64
N ARG A 69 14.74 -2.61 8.96
CA ARG A 69 14.22 -3.82 8.31
C ARG A 69 13.98 -3.60 6.82
N MET A 70 13.38 -2.46 6.43
CA MET A 70 13.18 -2.11 5.01
C MET A 70 14.50 -1.98 4.26
N LYS A 71 15.55 -1.40 4.87
CA LYS A 71 16.90 -1.34 4.29
C LYS A 71 17.50 -2.73 4.12
N GLN A 72 17.34 -3.61 5.10
CA GLN A 72 17.80 -4.99 5.03
C GLN A 72 17.11 -5.75 3.88
N ASP A 73 15.79 -5.61 3.73
CA ASP A 73 15.00 -6.28 2.69
C ASP A 73 15.42 -5.91 1.25
N VAL A 74 16.00 -4.72 1.06
CA VAL A 74 16.48 -4.25 -0.25
C VAL A 74 17.99 -4.40 -0.43
N THR A 75 18.70 -4.89 0.59
CA THR A 75 20.16 -5.03 0.55
C THR A 75 20.56 -6.02 -0.55
N GLY A 76 21.52 -5.64 -1.39
CA GLY A 76 21.99 -6.46 -2.52
C GLY A 76 21.15 -6.35 -3.79
N ILE A 77 19.97 -5.72 -3.75
CA ILE A 77 19.15 -5.47 -4.94
C ILE A 77 19.63 -4.19 -5.63
N ARG A 78 20.19 -4.30 -6.84
CA ARG A 78 20.77 -3.15 -7.57
C ARG A 78 19.75 -2.25 -8.25
N SER A 79 18.65 -2.81 -8.75
CA SER A 79 17.64 -2.04 -9.47
C SER A 79 16.64 -1.42 -8.50
N THR A 80 16.47 -0.10 -8.56
CA THR A 80 15.46 0.63 -7.77
C THR A 80 14.06 0.07 -7.97
N ARG A 81 13.70 -0.32 -9.20
CA ARG A 81 12.41 -0.96 -9.47
C ARG A 81 12.23 -2.24 -8.65
N PHE A 82 13.27 -3.06 -8.55
CA PHE A 82 13.21 -4.30 -7.77
C PHE A 82 13.29 -4.06 -6.26
N GLN A 83 13.99 -3.02 -5.81
CA GLN A 83 13.94 -2.59 -4.41
C GLN A 83 12.50 -2.22 -4.02
N ILE A 84 11.83 -1.38 -4.83
CA ILE A 84 10.43 -1.02 -4.61
C ILE A 84 9.54 -2.26 -4.67
N SER A 85 9.75 -3.16 -5.64
CA SER A 85 8.94 -4.38 -5.77
C SER A 85 9.08 -5.30 -4.55
N ALA A 86 10.30 -5.44 -4.00
CA ALA A 86 10.53 -6.20 -2.77
C ALA A 86 9.81 -5.57 -1.57
N LEU A 87 9.88 -4.24 -1.44
CA LEU A 87 9.17 -3.53 -0.37
C LEU A 87 7.64 -3.65 -0.52
N GLU A 88 7.11 -3.53 -1.72
CA GLU A 88 5.69 -3.74 -2.02
C GLU A 88 5.23 -5.14 -1.62
N ILE A 89 6.00 -6.18 -1.95
CA ILE A 89 5.69 -7.57 -1.59
C ILE A 89 5.68 -7.74 -0.07
N GLN A 90 6.74 -7.30 0.61
CA GLN A 90 6.97 -7.58 2.03
C GLN A 90 6.14 -6.70 2.99
N TRP A 91 5.90 -5.44 2.63
CA TRP A 91 5.33 -4.45 3.54
C TRP A 91 3.90 -4.05 3.21
N TYR A 92 3.46 -4.21 1.96
CA TYR A 92 2.11 -3.84 1.54
C TYR A 92 1.28 -5.07 1.16
N MET A 93 1.73 -5.88 0.21
CA MET A 93 0.98 -7.04 -0.26
C MET A 93 0.77 -8.06 0.86
N ARG A 94 1.83 -8.48 1.54
CA ARG A 94 1.73 -9.46 2.65
C ARG A 94 0.88 -8.96 3.80
N ASN A 95 1.17 -7.75 4.28
CA ASN A 95 0.63 -7.26 5.55
C ASN A 95 -0.77 -6.64 5.42
N GLN A 96 -1.12 -6.17 4.22
CA GLN A 96 -2.39 -5.49 3.96
C GLN A 96 -3.22 -6.23 2.91
N LEU A 97 -2.75 -6.32 1.65
CA LEU A 97 -3.61 -6.85 0.58
C LEU A 97 -4.06 -8.30 0.81
N LEU A 98 -3.14 -9.20 1.17
CA LEU A 98 -3.45 -10.61 1.41
C LEU A 98 -4.27 -10.79 2.68
N ARG A 99 -3.91 -10.08 3.75
CA ARG A 99 -4.65 -10.10 5.02
C ARG A 99 -6.10 -9.62 4.84
N ASP A 100 -6.29 -8.48 4.17
CA ASP A 100 -7.61 -7.88 3.97
C ASP A 100 -8.47 -8.76 3.05
N THR A 101 -7.86 -9.36 2.02
CA THR A 101 -8.54 -10.30 1.13
C THR A 101 -9.01 -11.55 1.89
N ASP A 102 -8.13 -12.14 2.69
CA ASP A 102 -8.45 -13.32 3.50
C ASP A 102 -9.55 -13.03 4.52
N TRP A 103 -9.44 -11.92 5.25
CA TRP A 103 -10.46 -11.49 6.20
C TRP A 103 -11.83 -11.29 5.54
N ALA A 104 -11.87 -10.57 4.42
CA ALA A 104 -13.11 -10.31 3.70
C ALA A 104 -13.73 -11.56 3.08
N SER A 105 -12.91 -12.49 2.56
CA SER A 105 -13.44 -13.70 1.93
C SER A 105 -13.91 -14.72 2.97
N MET A 106 -13.16 -14.89 4.06
CA MET A 106 -13.50 -15.83 5.13
C MET A 106 -14.73 -15.40 5.94
N ALA A 107 -15.01 -14.08 6.03
CA ALA A 107 -16.29 -13.58 6.54
C ALA A 107 -17.52 -14.17 5.80
N HIS A 108 -17.31 -14.63 4.56
CA HIS A 108 -18.32 -15.30 3.74
C HIS A 108 -18.01 -16.78 3.47
N SER A 109 -17.10 -17.39 4.24
CA SER A 109 -16.65 -18.78 4.06
C SER A 109 -16.14 -19.07 2.64
N LEU A 110 -15.55 -18.07 1.97
CA LEU A 110 -14.98 -18.20 0.64
C LEU A 110 -13.45 -18.24 0.73
N GLU A 111 -12.85 -19.20 0.04
CA GLU A 111 -11.41 -19.28 -0.13
C GLU A 111 -10.98 -18.58 -1.43
N VAL A 112 -10.17 -17.51 -1.32
CA VAL A 112 -9.62 -16.80 -2.48
C VAL A 112 -8.18 -17.26 -2.74
N ARG A 113 -7.93 -17.76 -3.94
CA ARG A 113 -6.59 -18.18 -4.39
C ARG A 113 -5.91 -17.08 -5.21
N VAL A 114 -4.63 -16.85 -4.95
CA VAL A 114 -3.80 -15.81 -5.60
C VAL A 114 -2.65 -16.43 -6.41
N PRO A 115 -2.89 -17.01 -7.59
CA PRO A 115 -1.91 -17.82 -8.31
C PRO A 115 -0.63 -17.07 -8.72
N PHE A 116 -0.71 -15.74 -8.89
CA PHE A 116 0.47 -14.93 -9.24
C PHE A 116 1.41 -14.63 -8.06
N VAL A 117 0.99 -14.95 -6.83
CA VAL A 117 1.81 -14.78 -5.60
C VAL A 117 2.45 -16.10 -5.19
N ASP A 118 2.22 -17.17 -5.96
CA ASP A 118 2.83 -18.47 -5.72
C ASP A 118 4.37 -18.41 -5.83
N VAL A 119 5.06 -19.07 -4.90
CA VAL A 119 6.53 -19.07 -4.81
C VAL A 119 7.14 -19.72 -6.04
N ASN A 120 6.61 -20.86 -6.47
CA ASN A 120 7.13 -21.57 -7.62
C ASN A 120 6.90 -20.77 -8.91
N PHE A 121 5.72 -20.15 -9.07
CA PHE A 121 5.49 -19.22 -10.19
C PHE A 121 6.49 -18.05 -10.18
N PHE A 122 6.74 -17.45 -9.01
CA PHE A 122 7.67 -16.33 -8.88
C PHE A 122 9.11 -16.73 -9.21
N GLU A 123 9.62 -17.83 -8.66
CA GLU A 123 10.96 -18.34 -8.92
C GLU A 123 11.21 -18.63 -10.40
N ASN A 124 10.22 -19.18 -11.10
CA ASN A 124 10.31 -19.47 -12.52
C ASN A 124 10.17 -18.22 -13.41
N SER A 125 9.45 -17.20 -12.95
CA SER A 125 9.17 -16.00 -13.75
C SER A 125 10.15 -14.85 -13.50
N ILE A 126 10.84 -14.82 -12.36
CA ILE A 126 11.65 -13.65 -11.95
C ILE A 126 12.74 -13.27 -12.95
N ARG A 127 13.37 -14.27 -13.60
CA ARG A 127 14.39 -14.02 -14.64
C ARG A 127 13.81 -13.34 -15.87
N LEU A 128 12.60 -13.73 -16.28
CA LEU A 128 11.90 -13.12 -17.41
C LEU A 128 11.38 -11.71 -17.06
N ILE A 129 10.93 -11.51 -15.81
CA ILE A 129 10.55 -10.19 -15.31
C ILE A 129 11.77 -9.26 -15.25
N ALA A 130 12.94 -9.78 -14.87
CA ALA A 130 14.21 -9.07 -14.85
C ALA A 130 14.70 -8.64 -16.23
N SER A 131 14.58 -9.51 -17.23
CA SER A 131 14.93 -9.21 -18.62
C SER A 131 13.88 -8.40 -19.37
N HIS A 132 12.76 -8.03 -18.73
CA HIS A 132 11.59 -7.39 -19.36
C HIS A 132 10.94 -8.25 -20.46
N ALA A 133 11.27 -9.54 -20.51
CA ALA A 133 10.69 -10.50 -21.45
C ALA A 133 9.30 -10.99 -21.03
N LEU A 134 8.90 -10.76 -19.77
CA LEU A 134 7.56 -11.07 -19.28
C LEU A 134 6.84 -9.80 -18.82
N GLY A 135 5.91 -9.34 -19.63
CA GLY A 135 4.99 -8.24 -19.33
C GLY A 135 3.53 -8.64 -19.49
N LYS A 136 2.63 -7.66 -19.43
CA LYS A 136 1.17 -7.88 -19.52
C LYS A 136 0.76 -8.53 -20.84
N LYS A 137 1.43 -8.18 -21.95
CA LYS A 137 1.10 -8.71 -23.28
C LYS A 137 1.50 -10.17 -23.39
N GLU A 138 2.71 -10.48 -22.95
CA GLU A 138 3.28 -11.82 -22.96
C GLU A 138 2.45 -12.75 -22.08
N LEU A 139 2.05 -12.27 -20.89
CA LEU A 139 1.14 -12.99 -20.01
C LEU A 139 -0.25 -13.24 -20.63
N ALA A 140 -0.78 -12.28 -21.40
CA ALA A 140 -2.07 -12.45 -22.09
C ALA A 140 -2.00 -13.41 -23.29
N CYS A 141 -0.82 -13.59 -23.88
CA CYS A 141 -0.56 -14.54 -24.95
C CYS A 141 -0.12 -15.92 -24.47
N ALA A 142 0.26 -16.06 -23.19
CA ALA A 142 0.79 -17.30 -22.61
C ALA A 142 -0.19 -18.50 -22.60
N PRO A 143 -1.51 -18.34 -22.38
CA PRO A 143 -2.43 -19.48 -22.40
C PRO A 143 -2.52 -20.09 -23.80
N HIS A 144 -2.83 -21.40 -23.89
CA HIS A 144 -2.99 -22.11 -25.17
C HIS A 144 -3.91 -21.36 -26.15
N ARG A 145 -4.96 -20.71 -25.64
CA ARG A 145 -5.75 -19.74 -26.40
C ARG A 145 -5.49 -18.37 -25.82
N SER A 146 -4.89 -17.48 -26.61
CA SER A 146 -4.62 -16.11 -26.20
C SER A 146 -5.91 -15.39 -25.79
N LEU A 147 -5.77 -14.43 -24.88
CA LEU A 147 -6.90 -13.61 -24.47
C LEU A 147 -7.43 -12.79 -25.66
N PRO A 148 -8.75 -12.53 -25.73
CA PRO A 148 -9.32 -11.68 -26.77
C PRO A 148 -8.66 -10.30 -26.84
N THR A 149 -8.54 -9.73 -28.04
CA THR A 149 -7.97 -8.40 -28.27
C THR A 149 -8.67 -7.31 -27.45
N THR A 150 -9.99 -7.45 -27.24
CA THR A 150 -10.80 -6.56 -26.40
C THR A 150 -10.30 -6.50 -24.95
N VAL A 151 -9.83 -7.63 -24.39
CA VAL A 151 -9.25 -7.70 -23.04
C VAL A 151 -7.82 -7.16 -23.03
N MET A 152 -7.02 -7.50 -24.05
CA MET A 152 -5.62 -7.06 -24.15
C MET A 152 -5.48 -5.54 -24.30
N GLN A 153 -6.36 -4.92 -25.10
CA GLN A 153 -6.37 -3.48 -25.36
C GLN A 153 -7.15 -2.68 -24.32
N ARG A 154 -7.83 -3.36 -23.38
CA ARG A 154 -8.59 -2.69 -22.32
C ARG A 154 -7.65 -1.84 -21.46
N LYS A 155 -7.97 -0.55 -21.35
CA LYS A 155 -7.30 0.39 -20.43
C LYS A 155 -7.46 -0.11 -18.99
N LYS A 156 -6.45 0.12 -18.15
CA LYS A 156 -6.50 -0.25 -16.73
C LYS A 156 -7.67 0.49 -16.07
N THR A 157 -8.64 -0.26 -15.58
CA THR A 157 -9.73 0.23 -14.74
C THR A 157 -9.40 -0.12 -13.30
N GLY A 158 -9.44 0.86 -12.39
CA GLY A 158 -9.31 0.57 -10.96
C GLY A 158 -10.46 -0.28 -10.45
N PHE A 159 -10.27 -0.93 -9.31
CA PHE A 159 -11.35 -1.55 -8.54
C PHE A 159 -11.93 -0.46 -7.64
N ASN A 160 -12.83 0.34 -8.19
CA ASN A 160 -13.52 1.36 -7.41
C ASN A 160 -14.83 0.77 -6.91
N ILE A 161 -15.01 0.76 -5.59
CA ILE A 161 -16.31 0.53 -4.99
C ILE A 161 -17.14 1.79 -5.26
N PRO A 162 -18.36 1.68 -5.82
CA PRO A 162 -19.17 2.83 -6.20
C PRO A 162 -19.84 3.50 -4.99
N VAL A 163 -19.07 3.75 -3.93
CA VAL A 163 -19.53 4.33 -2.66
C VAL A 163 -20.29 5.63 -2.91
N ARG A 164 -19.77 6.50 -3.78
CA ARG A 164 -20.43 7.77 -4.13
C ARG A 164 -21.80 7.58 -4.78
N GLN A 165 -21.97 6.56 -5.62
CA GLN A 165 -23.26 6.27 -6.25
C GLN A 165 -24.26 5.77 -5.19
N TRP A 166 -23.81 4.90 -4.28
CA TRP A 166 -24.65 4.44 -3.17
C TRP A 166 -25.14 5.58 -2.26
N PHE A 167 -24.30 6.59 -2.01
CA PHE A 167 -24.72 7.80 -1.29
C PHE A 167 -25.82 8.58 -2.01
N MET A 168 -25.70 8.74 -3.33
CA MET A 168 -26.66 9.51 -4.12
C MET A 168 -28.00 8.79 -4.27
N ASP A 169 -27.99 7.46 -4.37
CA ASP A 169 -29.22 6.66 -4.51
C ASP A 169 -30.02 6.57 -3.20
N GLN A 170 -29.38 6.70 -2.03
CA GLN A 170 -30.05 6.53 -0.73
C GLN A 170 -30.70 7.80 -0.15
N GLN A 171 -30.66 8.95 -0.86
CA GLN A 171 -31.15 10.25 -0.36
C GLN A 171 -30.66 10.63 1.07
N GLN A 172 -29.60 10.00 1.58
CA GLN A 172 -29.06 10.32 2.90
C GLN A 172 -28.05 11.46 2.76
N LYS A 173 -28.46 12.65 3.21
CA LYS A 173 -27.57 13.79 3.42
C LYS A 173 -26.72 13.51 4.66
N GLY A 174 -25.59 12.83 4.49
CA GLY A 174 -24.68 12.49 5.58
C GLY A 174 -23.22 12.44 5.14
N ASP A 175 -22.31 12.77 6.05
CA ASP A 175 -20.85 12.86 5.80
C ASP A 175 -20.18 11.47 5.82
N ALA A 176 -18.86 11.41 5.61
CA ALA A 176 -18.04 10.22 5.69
C ALA A 176 -18.11 9.46 7.05
N LYS A 177 -18.73 10.02 8.09
CA LYS A 177 -18.99 9.30 9.35
C LYS A 177 -20.31 8.54 9.35
N ASP A 178 -21.30 9.03 8.61
CA ASP A 178 -22.64 8.45 8.60
C ASP A 178 -22.66 7.12 7.84
N TRP A 179 -21.84 6.97 6.79
CA TRP A 179 -21.73 5.67 6.10
C TRP A 179 -21.00 4.61 6.92
N LEU A 180 -19.96 4.96 7.68
CA LEU A 180 -19.26 3.98 8.53
C LEU A 180 -20.24 3.43 9.56
N THR A 181 -21.05 4.33 10.13
CA THR A 181 -22.12 3.99 11.07
C THR A 181 -23.21 3.16 10.40
N PHE A 182 -23.59 3.47 9.17
CA PHE A 182 -24.54 2.68 8.38
C PHE A 182 -24.02 1.28 8.04
N ILE A 183 -22.79 1.16 7.55
CA ILE A 183 -22.19 -0.14 7.22
C ILE A 183 -22.03 -0.97 8.50
N TRP A 184 -21.57 -0.37 9.59
CA TRP A 184 -21.46 -1.05 10.87
C TRP A 184 -22.83 -1.51 11.40
N SER A 185 -23.85 -0.66 11.36
CA SER A 185 -25.20 -1.06 11.80
C SER A 185 -25.87 -2.09 10.89
N THR A 186 -25.59 -2.07 9.60
CA THR A 186 -26.22 -2.96 8.61
C THR A 186 -25.49 -4.30 8.49
N TYR A 187 -24.16 -4.29 8.59
CA TYR A 187 -23.28 -5.43 8.29
C TYR A 187 -22.27 -5.77 9.39
N GLY A 188 -22.09 -4.93 10.41
CA GLY A 188 -21.24 -5.20 11.56
C GLY A 188 -21.90 -6.20 12.51
N ARG A 189 -21.83 -7.48 12.13
CA ARG A 189 -22.04 -8.62 13.03
C ARG A 189 -20.71 -9.21 13.43
#